data_AF-A0A7V4H1N7-F1
#
_entry.id   AF-A0A7V4H1N7-F1
#
_cell.length_a   1.000
_cell.length_b   1.000
_cell.length_c   1.000
_cell.angle_alpha   90.00
_cell.angle_beta   90.00
_cell.angle_gamma   90.00
#
_symmetry.space_group_name_H-M   'P 1'
#
loop_
_entity.id
_entity.type
_entity.pdbx_description
1 polymer ?
#
loop_
_entity_poly.entity_id
_entity_poly.type
_entity_poly.pdbx_seq_one_letter_code
_entity_poly.pdbx_strand_id
1 'polypeptide(L)'
;LFDGGAAKLVMINDEDVLETGIDIIARPPGKRLQSVSLLSGGERTLTAVALLFAIYLIKPSPFCLLDELDAALDESNIGRFVNLLNEFLAQSQFIVITHNRRTIAAANVIYGITMEEMGVSKVVSMKFSEYERSAEFQTDAAPGGKPAGPRRSSS
;
A
#
# COMPACT_ATOMS: atom_id res chain seq x y z
N LEU A 1 -5.47 -6.91 -5.84
CA LEU A 1 -4.88 -5.71 -6.46
C LEU A 1 -5.66 -5.15 -7.66
N PHE A 2 -6.13 -5.94 -8.62
CA PHE A 2 -6.63 -5.40 -9.91
C PHE A 2 -8.16 -5.33 -10.13
N ASP A 3 -9.03 -5.57 -9.13
CA ASP A 3 -10.50 -5.63 -9.32
C ASP A 3 -10.93 -6.46 -10.53
N GLY A 4 -10.21 -7.56 -10.78
CA GLY A 4 -10.34 -8.38 -11.98
C GLY A 4 -8.98 -8.65 -12.61
N GLY A 5 -8.98 -9.39 -13.73
CA GLY A 5 -7.73 -9.84 -14.37
C GLY A 5 -7.24 -11.19 -13.84
N ALA A 6 -6.19 -11.71 -14.46
CA ALA A 6 -5.61 -13.01 -14.10
C ALA A 6 -4.12 -13.01 -14.45
N ALA A 7 -3.29 -13.67 -13.65
CA ALA A 7 -1.89 -13.90 -14.00
C ALA A 7 -1.52 -15.34 -13.63
N LYS A 8 -0.54 -15.90 -14.35
CA LYS A 8 0.04 -17.20 -14.06
C LYS A 8 1.52 -17.21 -14.40
N LEU A 9 2.26 -18.00 -13.64
CA LEU A 9 3.62 -18.38 -13.96
C LEU A 9 3.57 -19.65 -14.82
N VAL A 10 4.33 -19.68 -15.90
CA VAL A 10 4.49 -20.86 -16.74
C VAL A 10 5.98 -21.16 -16.91
N MET A 11 6.36 -22.43 -16.88
CA MET A 11 7.72 -22.83 -17.25
C MET A 11 7.87 -22.70 -18.76
N ILE A 12 9.03 -22.25 -19.22
CA ILE A 12 9.31 -22.11 -20.66
C ILE A 12 9.51 -23.49 -21.30
N ASN A 13 10.13 -24.39 -20.55
CA ASN A 13 10.33 -25.80 -20.87
C ASN A 13 9.94 -26.67 -19.65
N ASP A 14 8.98 -27.59 -19.83
CA ASP A 14 8.51 -28.48 -18.77
C ASP A 14 9.39 -29.74 -18.60
N GLU A 15 10.33 -29.99 -19.52
CA GLU A 15 11.18 -31.20 -19.51
C GLU A 15 12.42 -31.08 -18.60
N ASP A 16 12.89 -29.86 -18.33
CA ASP A 16 14.06 -29.62 -17.47
C ASP A 16 13.76 -28.53 -16.43
N VAL A 17 13.12 -28.94 -15.33
CA VAL A 17 12.62 -28.03 -14.28
C VAL A 17 13.74 -27.27 -13.56
N LEU A 18 14.98 -27.77 -13.58
CA LEU A 18 16.10 -27.13 -12.86
C LEU A 18 16.72 -25.98 -13.67
N GLU A 19 16.79 -26.11 -14.99
CA GLU A 19 17.43 -25.14 -15.88
C GLU A 19 16.41 -24.28 -16.66
N THR A 20 15.12 -24.61 -16.59
CA THR A 20 14.06 -23.88 -17.27
C THR A 20 13.81 -22.50 -16.67
N GLY A 21 13.56 -21.52 -17.54
CA GLY A 21 13.07 -20.21 -17.12
C GLY A 21 11.58 -20.21 -16.81
N ILE A 22 11.12 -19.10 -16.24
CA ILE A 22 9.69 -18.84 -15.97
C ILE A 22 9.25 -17.64 -16.80
N ASP A 23 8.14 -17.79 -17.53
CA ASP A 23 7.44 -16.66 -18.15
C ASP A 23 6.25 -16.24 -17.29
N ILE A 24 5.99 -14.94 -17.25
CA ILE A 24 4.90 -14.34 -16.50
C ILE A 24 3.84 -13.93 -17.50
N ILE A 25 2.71 -14.64 -17.49
CA ILE A 25 1.57 -14.33 -18.35
C ILE A 25 0.53 -13.61 -17.50
N ALA A 26 0.14 -12.41 -17.91
CA ALA A 26 -0.85 -11.62 -17.20
C ALA A 26 -1.92 -11.07 -18.14
N ARG A 27 -3.10 -10.89 -17.56
CA ARG A 27 -4.32 -10.37 -18.17
C ARG A 27 -4.84 -9.25 -17.28
N PRO A 28 -4.51 -7.99 -17.59
CA PRO A 28 -5.15 -6.85 -16.94
C PRO A 28 -6.66 -6.84 -17.18
N PRO A 29 -7.44 -6.14 -16.35
CA PRO A 29 -8.88 -5.96 -16.56
C PRO A 29 -9.18 -5.45 -17.97
N GLY A 30 -10.09 -6.12 -18.69
CA GLY A 30 -10.48 -5.73 -20.04
C GLY A 30 -9.49 -6.07 -21.17
N LYS A 31 -8.34 -6.69 -20.87
CA LYS A 31 -7.35 -7.12 -21.89
C LYS A 31 -7.27 -8.64 -22.05
N ARG A 32 -6.56 -9.08 -23.10
CA ARG A 32 -6.23 -10.50 -23.33
C ARG A 32 -5.00 -10.90 -22.52
N LEU A 33 -4.82 -12.21 -22.32
CA LEU A 33 -3.60 -12.79 -21.75
C LEU A 33 -2.42 -12.50 -22.68
N GLN A 34 -1.35 -11.95 -22.13
CA GLN A 34 -0.11 -11.67 -22.86
C GLN A 34 1.08 -11.79 -21.91
N SER A 35 2.28 -12.02 -22.46
CA SER A 35 3.52 -12.03 -21.67
C SER A 35 3.76 -10.66 -21.06
N VAL A 36 4.36 -10.64 -19.87
CA VAL A 36 4.68 -9.41 -19.12
C VAL A 36 5.47 -8.40 -19.95
N SER A 37 6.32 -8.87 -20.88
CA SER A 37 7.11 -8.04 -21.78
C SER A 37 6.25 -7.14 -22.69
N LEU A 38 5.02 -7.56 -23.00
CA LEU A 38 4.07 -6.87 -23.86
C LEU A 38 3.12 -5.93 -23.10
N LEU A 39 3.18 -5.91 -21.76
CA LEU A 39 2.37 -5.02 -20.94
C LEU A 39 2.91 -3.59 -20.95
N SER A 40 2.03 -2.61 -20.72
CA SER A 40 2.44 -1.22 -20.50
C SER A 40 3.26 -1.08 -19.21
N GLY A 41 4.00 0.02 -19.07
CA GLY A 41 4.83 0.29 -17.89
C GLY A 41 4.09 0.12 -16.56
N GLY A 42 2.93 0.77 -16.41
CA GLY A 42 2.12 0.66 -15.19
C GLY A 42 1.57 -0.75 -14.95
N GLU A 43 1.14 -1.45 -16.01
CA GLU A 43 0.66 -2.83 -15.89
C GLU A 43 1.77 -3.81 -15.48
N ARG A 44 2.99 -3.63 -16.01
CA ARG A 44 4.16 -4.41 -15.58
C ARG A 44 4.44 -4.21 -14.11
N THR A 45 4.46 -2.97 -13.65
CA THR A 45 4.70 -2.65 -12.25
C THR A 45 3.66 -3.29 -11.34
N LEU A 46 2.37 -3.13 -11.63
CA LEU A 46 1.31 -3.72 -10.82
C LEU A 46 1.38 -5.27 -10.83
N THR A 47 1.75 -5.87 -11.96
CA THR A 47 1.92 -7.33 -12.07
C THR A 47 3.09 -7.81 -11.20
N ALA A 48 4.20 -7.07 -11.20
CA ALA A 48 5.35 -7.37 -10.35
C ALA A 48 5.00 -7.24 -8.85
N VAL A 49 4.28 -6.20 -8.46
CA VAL A 49 3.77 -6.03 -7.08
C VAL A 49 2.87 -7.19 -6.69
N ALA A 50 1.92 -7.57 -7.55
CA ALA A 50 1.05 -8.72 -7.30
C ALA A 50 1.81 -10.03 -7.15
N LEU A 51 2.85 -10.26 -7.96
CA LEU A 51 3.71 -11.43 -7.85
C LEU A 51 4.52 -11.43 -6.55
N LEU A 52 5.07 -10.28 -6.14
CA LEU A 52 5.80 -10.14 -4.88
C LEU A 52 4.91 -10.56 -3.68
N PHE A 53 3.67 -10.08 -3.65
CA PHE A 53 2.70 -10.48 -2.63
C PHE A 53 2.30 -11.95 -2.71
N ALA A 54 2.18 -12.51 -3.92
CA ALA A 54 1.90 -13.94 -4.10
C ALA A 54 3.05 -14.83 -3.58
N ILE A 55 4.30 -14.42 -3.76
CA ILE A 55 5.47 -15.12 -3.20
C ILE A 55 5.45 -15.04 -1.67
N TYR A 56 5.18 -13.84 -1.14
CA TYR A 56 5.09 -13.61 0.31
C TYR A 56 4.00 -14.47 0.97
N LEU A 57 2.87 -14.64 0.30
CA LEU A 57 1.74 -15.49 0.72
C LEU A 57 2.12 -16.97 0.93
N ILE A 58 3.11 -17.48 0.21
CA ILE A 58 3.51 -18.90 0.28
C ILE A 58 4.37 -19.17 1.52
N LYS A 59 5.23 -18.22 1.89
CA LYS A 59 6.11 -18.30 3.06
C LYS A 59 6.18 -16.95 3.76
N PRO A 60 5.19 -16.64 4.63
CA PRO A 60 5.22 -15.39 5.38
C PRO A 60 6.41 -15.37 6.34
N SER A 61 7.22 -14.32 6.25
CA SER A 61 8.32 -14.04 7.18
C SER A 61 7.76 -13.39 8.45
N PRO A 62 8.33 -13.64 9.65
CA PRO A 62 7.89 -12.95 10.89
C PRO A 62 7.96 -11.42 10.79
N PHE A 63 8.83 -10.87 9.94
CA PHE A 63 8.86 -9.45 9.60
C PHE A 63 9.10 -9.23 8.10
N CYS A 64 8.58 -8.12 7.57
CA CYS A 64 8.72 -7.71 6.19
C CYS A 64 9.04 -6.20 6.11
N LEU A 65 10.08 -5.84 5.37
CA LEU A 65 10.46 -4.45 5.07
C LEU A 65 10.05 -4.13 3.63
N LEU A 66 9.23 -3.10 3.46
CA LEU A 66 8.78 -2.61 2.16
C LEU A 66 9.29 -1.18 1.99
N ASP A 67 10.09 -0.95 0.95
CA ASP A 67 10.64 0.38 0.65
C ASP A 67 9.97 0.97 -0.59
N GLU A 68 9.17 2.02 -0.38
CA GLU A 68 8.43 2.78 -1.40
C GLU A 68 7.64 1.93 -2.42
N LEU A 69 7.23 0.72 -2.03
CA LEU A 69 6.51 -0.21 -2.91
C LEU A 69 5.19 0.39 -3.42
N ASP A 70 4.63 1.30 -2.64
CA ASP A 70 3.38 2.00 -2.91
C ASP A 70 3.55 3.24 -3.82
N ALA A 71 4.78 3.74 -4.04
CA ALA A 71 5.05 4.82 -5.00
C ALA A 71 4.70 4.43 -6.44
N ALA A 72 4.67 3.12 -6.71
CA ALA A 72 4.36 2.58 -8.02
C ALA A 72 2.85 2.30 -8.23
N LEU A 73 2.02 2.60 -7.23
CA LEU A 73 0.57 2.37 -7.22
C LEU A 73 -0.20 3.70 -7.35
N ASP A 74 -1.32 3.66 -8.06
CA ASP A 74 -2.26 4.78 -8.08
C ASP A 74 -3.15 4.82 -6.82
N GLU A 75 -3.88 5.93 -6.62
CA GLU A 75 -4.74 6.11 -5.44
C GLU A 75 -5.77 4.99 -5.21
N SER A 76 -6.29 4.40 -6.30
CA SER A 76 -7.25 3.29 -6.22
C SER A 76 -6.59 2.02 -5.68
N ASN A 77 -5.37 1.75 -6.14
CA ASN A 77 -4.60 0.57 -5.76
C ASN A 77 -3.95 0.69 -4.37
N ILE A 78 -3.65 1.90 -3.90
CA ILE A 78 -3.13 2.14 -2.53
C ILE A 78 -4.07 1.57 -1.46
N GLY A 79 -5.39 1.79 -1.58
CA GLY A 79 -6.35 1.25 -0.62
C GLY A 79 -6.34 -0.29 -0.58
N ARG A 80 -6.25 -0.92 -1.76
CA ARG A 80 -6.15 -2.38 -1.87
C ARG A 80 -4.84 -2.92 -1.30
N PHE A 81 -3.74 -2.21 -1.51
CA PHE A 81 -2.43 -2.52 -0.94
C PHE A 81 -2.49 -2.50 0.60
N VAL A 82 -3.04 -1.44 1.19
CA VAL A 82 -3.21 -1.33 2.64
C VAL A 82 -4.07 -2.46 3.19
N ASN A 83 -5.20 -2.77 2.55
CA ASN A 83 -6.07 -3.87 2.98
C ASN A 83 -5.34 -5.22 2.94
N LEU A 84 -4.56 -5.46 1.89
CA LEU A 84 -3.74 -6.66 1.75
C LEU A 84 -2.70 -6.76 2.88
N LEU A 85 -2.01 -5.68 3.24
CA LEU A 85 -1.08 -5.68 4.38
C LEU A 85 -1.80 -6.00 5.70
N ASN A 86 -3.00 -5.43 5.91
CA ASN A 86 -3.80 -5.67 7.11
C ASN A 86 -4.18 -7.14 7.30
N GLU A 87 -4.43 -7.88 6.22
CA GLU A 87 -4.73 -9.33 6.27
C GLU A 87 -3.56 -10.14 6.86
N PHE A 88 -2.32 -9.66 6.73
CA PHE A 88 -1.11 -10.36 7.19
C PHE A 88 -0.59 -9.90 8.54
N LEU A 89 -1.17 -8.85 9.13
CA LEU A 89 -0.71 -8.33 10.43
C LEU A 89 -0.80 -9.35 11.57
N ALA A 90 -1.65 -10.37 11.44
CA ALA A 90 -1.75 -11.46 12.42
C ALA A 90 -0.56 -12.43 12.39
N GLN A 91 0.15 -12.52 11.25
CA GLN A 91 1.24 -13.47 11.03
C GLN A 91 2.62 -12.80 10.96
N SER A 92 2.65 -11.52 10.59
CA SER A 92 3.89 -10.82 10.26
C SER A 92 3.84 -9.35 10.63
N GLN A 93 4.99 -8.83 11.07
CA GLN A 93 5.19 -7.41 11.29
C GLN A 93 5.65 -6.73 9.99
N PHE A 94 4.98 -5.65 9.59
CA PHE A 94 5.39 -4.84 8.44
C PHE A 94 6.07 -3.56 8.88
N ILE A 95 7.22 -3.28 8.28
CA ILE A 95 7.91 -1.99 8.32
C ILE A 95 7.82 -1.43 6.91
N VAL A 96 7.13 -0.31 6.75
CA VAL A 96 6.91 0.32 5.44
C VAL A 96 7.57 1.69 5.43
N ILE A 97 8.49 1.90 4.50
CA ILE A 97 9.07 3.21 4.19
C ILE A 97 8.23 3.78 3.05
N THR A 98 7.60 4.93 3.30
CA THR A 98 6.71 5.56 2.33
C THR A 98 6.51 7.04 2.65
N HIS A 99 6.21 7.83 1.62
CA HIS A 99 5.72 9.19 1.72
C HIS A 99 4.21 9.31 1.40
N ASN A 100 3.52 8.20 1.14
CA ASN A 100 2.11 8.17 0.79
C ASN A 100 1.22 8.35 2.02
N ARG A 101 0.47 9.45 2.06
CA ARG A 101 -0.40 9.80 3.20
C ARG A 101 -1.43 8.73 3.54
N ARG A 102 -1.97 8.00 2.57
CA ARG A 102 -2.97 6.94 2.84
C ARG A 102 -2.33 5.71 3.48
N THR A 103 -1.15 5.31 3.03
CA THR A 103 -0.38 4.23 3.66
C THR A 103 0.05 4.62 5.08
N ILE A 104 0.52 5.86 5.26
CA ILE A 104 0.88 6.42 6.58
C ILE A 104 -0.31 6.42 7.53
N ALA A 105 -1.50 6.85 7.07
CA ALA A 105 -2.71 6.89 7.88
C ALA A 105 -3.20 5.51 8.34
N ALA A 106 -2.88 4.46 7.58
CA ALA A 106 -3.23 3.08 7.94
C ALA A 106 -2.29 2.47 8.99
N ALA A 107 -1.11 3.04 9.20
CA ALA A 107 -0.11 2.50 10.12
C ALA A 107 -0.56 2.58 11.59
N ASN A 108 -0.06 1.65 12.41
CA ASN A 108 -0.28 1.67 13.86
C ASN A 108 0.69 2.63 14.57
N VAL A 109 1.92 2.72 14.06
CA VAL A 109 3.00 3.56 14.59
C VAL A 109 3.71 4.18 13.40
N ILE A 110 3.98 5.48 13.48
CA ILE A 110 4.81 6.21 12.51
C ILE A 110 6.13 6.55 13.16
N TYR A 111 7.21 6.29 12.43
CA TYR A 111 8.54 6.84 12.70
C TYR A 111 8.87 7.87 11.63
N GLY A 112 8.79 9.15 11.98
CA GLY A 112 9.23 10.27 11.15
C GLY A 112 10.72 10.48 11.28
N ILE A 113 11.42 10.58 10.16
CA ILE A 113 12.85 10.91 10.12
C ILE A 113 12.99 12.39 9.76
N THR A 114 13.63 13.17 10.63
CA THR A 114 13.90 14.59 10.41
C THR A 114 15.40 14.85 10.39
N MET A 115 15.84 15.92 9.71
CA MET A 115 17.22 16.40 9.73
C MET A 115 17.22 17.87 10.14
N GLU A 116 17.35 18.12 11.44
CA GLU A 116 17.48 19.48 11.98
C GLU A 116 18.86 20.07 11.67
N GLU A 117 19.88 19.21 11.69
CA GLU A 117 21.25 19.53 11.33
C GLU A 117 21.63 18.70 10.09
N MET A 118 22.35 19.32 9.15
CA MET A 118 22.81 18.65 7.94
C MET A 118 23.61 17.39 8.27
N GLY A 119 23.16 16.24 7.77
CA GLY A 119 23.82 14.95 7.96
C GLY A 119 23.52 14.24 9.28
N VAL A 120 22.72 14.83 10.18
CA VAL A 120 22.30 14.20 11.44
C VAL A 120 20.79 13.95 11.41
N SER A 121 20.41 12.69 11.27
CA SER A 121 19.01 12.27 11.32
C SER A 121 18.53 12.13 12.77
N LYS A 122 17.35 12.67 13.07
CA LYS A 122 16.62 12.46 14.31
C LYS A 122 15.33 11.70 14.03
N VAL A 123 14.97 10.79 14.93
CA VAL A 123 13.75 10.00 14.84
C VAL A 123 12.69 10.61 15.75
N VAL A 124 11.51 10.86 15.19
CA VAL A 124 10.31 11.24 15.91
C VAL A 124 9.31 10.11 15.78
N SER A 125 8.68 9.68 16.87
CA SER A 125 7.70 8.59 16.84
C SER A 125 6.31 9.10 17.23
N MET A 126 5.30 8.65 16.50
CA MET A 126 3.89 8.93 16.79
C MET A 126 3.13 7.61 16.78
N LYS A 127 2.20 7.44 17.73
CA LYS A 127 1.29 6.29 17.78
C LYS A 127 -0.13 6.82 17.70
N PHE A 128 -0.86 6.49 16.63
CA PHE A 128 -2.25 6.89 16.52
C PHE A 128 -3.07 6.16 17.57
N SER A 129 -3.71 6.91 18.47
CA SER A 129 -4.76 6.35 19.33
C SER A 129 -6.05 6.21 18.52
N GLU A 130 -6.88 5.20 18.82
CA GLU A 130 -8.15 4.97 18.11
C GLU A 130 -9.08 6.20 18.13
N TYR A 131 -8.92 7.09 19.11
CA TYR A 131 -9.68 8.33 19.27
C TYR A 131 -9.30 9.43 18.27
N GLU A 132 -8.04 9.50 17.82
CA GLU A 132 -7.58 10.53 16.89
C GLU A 132 -7.91 10.20 15.43
N ARG A 133 -8.10 8.90 15.12
CA ARG A 133 -8.42 8.40 13.78
C ARG A 133 -9.78 8.91 13.25
N SER A 134 -10.68 9.31 14.15
CA SER A 134 -12.00 9.91 13.83
C SER A 134 -12.01 11.43 13.69
N ALA A 135 -10.98 12.14 14.18
CA ALA A 135 -10.99 13.61 14.26
C ALA A 135 -10.42 14.28 13.00
N GLU A 136 -9.50 13.63 12.29
CA GLU A 136 -8.74 14.25 11.19
C GLU A 136 -9.43 14.15 9.81
N PHE A 137 -10.54 13.41 9.72
CA PHE A 137 -11.31 13.23 8.47
C PHE A 137 -12.55 14.12 8.34
N GLN A 138 -12.78 15.08 9.24
CA GLN A 138 -13.88 16.05 9.12
C GLN A 138 -13.48 17.42 8.54
N THR A 139 -12.20 17.67 8.24
CA THR A 139 -11.73 19.02 7.84
C THR A 139 -11.73 19.35 6.35
N ASP A 140 -12.11 18.43 5.45
CA ASP A 140 -12.19 18.71 4.00
C ASP A 140 -13.60 19.05 3.46
N ALA A 141 -14.58 19.32 4.34
CA ALA A 141 -15.89 19.84 3.93
C ALA A 141 -16.01 21.35 4.27
N ALA A 142 -15.49 22.20 3.37
CA ALA A 142 -15.78 23.62 3.09
C ALA A 142 -15.96 24.66 4.25
N PRO A 143 -15.48 25.91 4.08
CA PRO A 143 -15.59 26.94 5.11
C PRO A 143 -16.93 27.68 5.02
N GLY A 144 -17.66 27.82 6.13
CA GLY A 144 -18.75 28.81 6.19
C GLY A 144 -19.79 28.60 7.29
N GLY A 145 -19.59 29.27 8.43
CA GLY A 145 -20.67 29.50 9.40
C GLY A 145 -20.16 29.66 10.83
N LYS A 146 -19.99 30.90 11.29
CA LYS A 146 -19.74 31.19 12.71
C LYS A 146 -20.89 30.60 13.57
N PRO A 147 -20.60 29.97 14.72
CA PRO A 147 -21.67 29.57 15.65
C PRO A 147 -22.24 30.82 16.33
N ALA A 148 -23.56 30.96 16.30
CA ALA A 148 -24.30 31.97 17.04
C ALA A 148 -24.20 31.70 18.55
N GLY A 149 -23.83 32.73 19.32
CA GLY A 149 -23.69 32.64 20.78
C GLY A 149 -25.04 32.41 21.50
N PRO A 150 -25.00 31.95 22.77
CA PRO A 150 -26.20 31.54 23.49
C PRO A 150 -27.09 32.73 23.81
N ARG A 151 -28.35 32.67 23.39
CA ARG A 151 -29.40 33.60 23.85
C ARG A 151 -29.65 33.35 25.33
N ARG A 152 -29.42 34.39 26.13
CA ARG A 152 -29.85 34.45 27.54
C ARG A 152 -31.37 34.27 27.60
N SER A 153 -31.80 33.35 28.46
CA SER A 153 -33.18 33.18 28.90
C SER A 153 -33.62 34.41 29.69
N SER A 154 -34.68 35.07 29.24
CA SER A 154 -35.47 36.00 30.05
C SER A 154 -36.89 35.47 30.10
N SER A 155 -37.28 35.01 31.29
CA SER A 155 -38.61 35.04 31.93
C SER A 155 -38.75 33.87 32.90
#